data_AF-A0A7K3ACK4-F1
#
_entry.id   AF-A0A7K3ACK4-F1
#
_cell.length_a   1.000
_cell.length_b   1.000
_cell.length_c   1.000
_cell.angle_alpha   90.00
_cell.angle_beta   90.00
_cell.angle_gamma   90.00
#
_symmetry.space_group_name_H-M   'P 1'
#
loop_
_entity.id
_entity.type
_entity.pdbx_description
1 polymer ?
#
loop_
_entity_poly.entity_id
_entity_poly.type
_entity_poly.pdbx_seq_one_letter_code
_entity_poly.pdbx_strand_id
1 'polypeptide(L)'
;MLLIGKSVLASTLSWWIAHAVLDATSPAFAPFSAVLTMNATISKSVWQTLRYITAVIVGVAVQAAISFVAGPDLIAFVLVAVIALSLGQWQALGEQRSQVATAAFFAFSTYAAATSNADRVTQLGQIVLLVLLGCGIGLIVNLGLAPPLRYRSAEQGLHVLAAEMETLLDDMADGLCSGDVNAERADRWVAAGERVQAAVGQARAGLETAENSLPFNPRRLLPVHRGHLTFGRYRQTLSAMERAVYQLASLTRSLGRWRESEDTYTYGPALKSYADFAACLRDIAHVLAEVDSDTLADQAEEMCKLATIAQEALRKVLDTADEHRLPLADAGRPYGVLIVEATRLMEEFQNTCDVLQDTASR
;
A
#
# COMPACT_ATOMS: atom_id res chain seq x y z
N MET A 1 16.90 -2.91 12.87
CA MET A 1 18.16 -2.16 12.68
C MET A 1 17.95 -0.76 12.11
N LEU A 2 17.17 -0.57 11.02
CA LEU A 2 16.96 0.74 10.39
C LEU A 2 16.34 1.80 11.34
N LEU A 3 15.34 1.41 12.15
CA LEU A 3 14.69 2.33 13.11
C LEU A 3 15.64 2.78 14.23
N ILE A 4 16.49 1.88 14.71
CA ILE A 4 17.52 2.18 15.71
C ILE A 4 18.53 3.18 15.13
N GLY A 5 19.05 2.91 13.93
CA GLY A 5 20.00 3.83 13.26
C GLY A 5 19.43 5.23 13.04
N LYS A 6 18.17 5.33 12.62
CA LYS A 6 17.50 6.64 12.48
C LYS A 6 17.26 7.33 13.82
N SER A 7 16.86 6.59 14.84
CA SER A 7 16.67 7.13 16.19
C SER A 7 17.97 7.68 16.75
N VAL A 8 19.08 6.96 16.56
CA VAL A 8 20.42 7.40 16.94
C VAL A 8 20.82 8.65 16.17
N LEU A 9 20.57 8.70 14.86
CA LEU A 9 20.87 9.88 14.03
C LEU A 9 20.05 11.09 14.48
N ALA A 10 18.73 10.94 14.60
CA ALA A 10 17.84 12.01 15.04
C ALA A 10 18.18 12.52 16.45
N SER A 11 18.43 11.60 17.38
CA SER A 11 18.84 11.92 18.76
C SER A 11 20.17 12.67 18.77
N THR A 12 21.18 12.18 18.05
CA THR A 12 22.51 12.80 17.99
C THR A 12 22.46 14.19 17.35
N LEU A 13 21.73 14.34 16.25
CA LEU A 13 21.58 15.61 15.55
C LEU A 13 20.81 16.63 16.41
N SER A 14 19.76 16.17 17.09
CA SER A 14 18.98 16.99 18.01
C SER A 14 19.79 17.45 19.21
N TRP A 15 20.63 16.58 19.77
CA TRP A 15 21.53 16.94 20.86
C TRP A 15 22.57 17.96 20.40
N TRP A 16 23.21 17.72 19.25
CA TRP A 16 24.24 18.60 18.72
C TRP A 16 23.71 20.01 18.44
N ILE A 17 22.53 20.12 17.82
CA ILE A 17 21.90 21.42 17.54
C ILE A 17 21.45 22.11 18.84
N ALA A 18 20.84 21.37 19.78
CA ALA A 18 20.42 21.94 21.07
C ALA A 18 21.60 22.47 21.88
N HIS A 19 22.75 21.79 21.83
CA HIS A 19 23.94 22.21 22.55
C HIS A 19 24.68 23.34 21.84
N ALA A 20 24.90 23.23 20.53
CA ALA A 20 25.73 24.17 19.77
C ALA A 20 25.03 25.48 19.40
N VAL A 21 23.70 25.47 19.22
CA VAL A 21 22.94 26.65 18.74
C VAL A 21 22.21 27.37 19.87
N LEU A 22 21.75 26.63 20.89
CA LEU A 22 20.88 27.16 21.94
C LEU A 22 21.55 27.28 23.31
N ASP A 23 22.84 26.90 23.42
CA ASP A 23 23.65 26.91 24.64
C ASP A 23 22.88 26.34 25.86
N ALA A 24 22.16 25.25 25.62
CA ALA A 24 21.14 24.81 26.53
C ALA A 24 21.74 24.13 27.78
N THR A 25 21.40 24.63 28.97
CA THR A 25 21.85 24.07 30.26
C THR A 25 21.37 22.63 30.50
N SER A 26 20.27 22.22 29.86
CA SER A 26 19.78 20.83 29.85
C SER A 26 19.29 20.40 28.46
N PRO A 27 20.19 19.90 27.58
CA PRO A 27 19.84 19.55 26.20
C PRO A 27 18.95 18.30 26.08
N ALA A 28 18.72 17.56 27.17
CA ALA A 28 18.15 16.21 27.17
C ALA A 28 16.70 16.12 26.63
N PHE A 29 15.93 17.21 26.62
CA PHE A 29 14.57 17.23 26.07
C PHE A 29 14.51 17.07 24.56
N ALA A 30 15.53 17.56 23.85
CA ALA A 30 15.58 17.53 22.40
C ALA A 30 15.73 16.09 21.86
N PRO A 31 16.72 15.27 22.26
CA PRO A 31 16.82 13.88 21.82
C PRO A 31 15.64 13.02 22.28
N PHE A 32 15.12 13.25 23.49
CA PHE A 32 13.94 12.54 23.99
C PHE A 32 12.73 12.75 23.08
N SER A 33 12.48 14.00 22.70
CA SER A 33 11.38 14.38 21.80
C SER A 33 11.58 13.85 20.37
N ALA A 34 12.83 13.81 19.89
CA ALA A 34 13.19 13.25 18.59
C ALA A 34 12.92 11.74 18.52
N VAL A 35 13.31 10.99 19.56
CA VAL A 35 13.07 9.54 19.65
C VAL A 35 11.57 9.23 19.78
N LEU A 36 10.83 10.00 20.57
CA LEU A 36 9.37 9.83 20.68
C LEU A 36 8.65 10.02 19.34
N THR A 37 9.12 10.96 18.54
CA THR A 37 8.59 11.21 17.19
C THR A 37 8.90 10.06 16.22
N MET A 38 9.93 9.25 16.52
CA MET A 38 10.35 8.10 15.73
C MET A 38 9.51 6.84 15.95
N ASN A 39 8.85 6.72 17.11
CA ASN A 39 8.00 5.57 17.47
C ASN A 39 6.62 5.60 16.79
N ALA A 40 6.28 6.68 16.09
CA ALA A 40 5.01 6.82 15.38
C ALA A 40 5.15 6.42 13.90
N THR A 41 4.13 5.72 13.36
CA THR A 41 4.03 5.44 11.92
C THR A 41 3.88 6.75 11.15
N ILE A 42 4.51 6.92 9.98
CA ILE A 42 4.55 8.20 9.20
C ILE A 42 3.19 8.91 9.10
N SER A 43 2.11 8.17 8.85
CA SER A 43 0.74 8.70 8.72
C SER A 43 0.20 9.28 10.03
N LYS A 44 0.63 8.72 11.16
CA LYS A 44 0.30 9.20 12.50
C LYS A 44 1.36 10.16 13.05
N SER A 45 2.60 10.13 12.56
CA SER A 45 3.73 10.89 13.11
C SER A 45 3.42 12.37 13.23
N VAL A 46 2.87 13.02 12.20
CA VAL A 46 2.56 14.46 12.26
C VAL A 46 1.56 14.79 13.37
N TRP A 47 0.43 14.09 13.42
CA TRP A 47 -0.60 14.32 14.43
C TRP A 47 -0.17 13.91 15.84
N GLN A 48 0.60 12.83 15.95
CA GLN A 48 1.13 12.33 17.21
C GLN A 48 2.21 13.27 17.76
N THR A 49 3.08 13.79 16.90
CA THR A 49 4.03 14.85 17.24
C THR A 49 3.30 16.13 17.64
N LEU A 50 2.26 16.54 16.92
CA LEU A 50 1.49 17.73 17.27
C LEU A 50 0.80 17.56 18.64
N ARG A 51 0.14 16.41 18.87
CA ARG A 51 -0.45 16.06 20.17
C ARG A 51 0.58 16.04 21.29
N TYR A 52 1.79 15.52 21.03
CA TYR A 52 2.89 15.53 21.98
C TYR A 52 3.38 16.95 22.28
N ILE A 53 3.57 17.79 21.28
CA ILE A 53 3.93 19.20 21.46
C ILE A 53 2.86 19.91 22.30
N THR A 54 1.57 19.72 21.98
CA THR A 54 0.47 20.27 22.78
C THR A 54 0.50 19.74 24.21
N ALA A 55 0.73 18.44 24.40
CA ALA A 55 0.82 17.82 25.73
C ALA A 55 1.92 18.47 26.58
N VAL A 56 3.10 18.66 25.98
CA VAL A 56 4.25 19.29 26.65
C VAL A 56 3.95 20.74 26.97
N ILE A 57 3.42 21.52 26.03
CA ILE A 57 3.06 22.93 26.24
C ILE A 57 2.05 23.05 27.39
N VAL A 58 1.02 22.19 27.42
CA VAL A 58 0.03 22.18 28.49
C VAL A 58 0.68 21.85 29.83
N GLY A 59 1.53 20.82 29.90
CA GLY A 59 2.24 20.45 31.13
C GLY A 59 3.13 21.57 31.67
N VAL A 60 3.91 22.21 30.78
CA VAL A 60 4.78 23.36 31.11
C VAL A 60 3.94 24.57 31.55
N ALA A 61 2.82 24.85 30.89
CA ALA A 61 1.93 25.95 31.23
C ALA A 61 1.25 25.76 32.60
N VAL A 62 0.78 24.54 32.90
CA VAL A 62 0.24 24.18 34.22
C VAL A 62 1.27 24.44 35.31
N GLN A 63 2.50 23.98 35.09
CA GLN A 63 3.59 24.21 36.03
C GLN A 63 3.88 25.70 36.22
N ALA A 64 3.97 26.47 35.13
CA ALA A 64 4.23 27.91 35.18
C ALA A 64 3.13 28.67 35.93
N ALA A 65 1.87 28.31 35.72
CA ALA A 65 0.73 28.95 36.39
C ALA A 65 0.73 28.69 37.90
N ILE A 66 0.96 27.44 38.31
CA ILE A 66 0.93 27.05 39.73
C ILE A 66 2.14 27.62 40.47
N SER A 67 3.32 27.59 39.86
CA SER A 67 4.53 28.08 40.50
C SER A 67 4.54 29.60 40.69
N PHE A 68 3.86 30.35 39.82
CA PHE A 68 3.66 31.79 40.00
C PHE A 68 2.76 32.14 41.19
N VAL A 69 1.81 31.26 41.53
CA VAL A 69 0.82 31.50 42.61
C VAL A 69 1.26 30.92 43.95
N ALA A 70 1.86 29.73 43.95
CA ALA A 70 2.08 28.94 45.18
C ALA A 70 3.56 28.83 45.62
N GLY A 71 4.52 29.26 44.79
CA GLY A 71 5.95 29.05 45.07
C GLY A 71 6.41 27.58 44.96
N PRO A 72 7.71 27.29 45.17
CA PRO A 72 8.28 25.95 45.02
C PRO A 72 8.12 25.11 46.29
N ASP A 73 6.88 24.82 46.69
CA ASP A 73 6.57 24.02 47.89
C ASP A 73 5.95 22.65 47.56
N LEU A 74 5.96 21.71 48.49
CA LEU A 74 5.40 20.36 48.30
C LEU A 74 3.92 20.40 47.89
N ILE A 75 3.17 21.37 48.42
CA ILE A 75 1.76 21.60 48.08
C ILE A 75 1.61 22.01 46.62
N ALA A 76 2.53 22.82 46.09
CA ALA A 76 2.53 23.19 44.68
C ALA A 76 2.77 21.98 43.79
N PHE A 77 3.68 21.07 44.17
CA PHE A 77 3.90 19.82 43.44
C PHE A 77 2.64 18.93 43.40
N VAL A 78 1.97 18.76 44.55
CA VAL A 78 0.71 17.99 44.61
C VAL A 78 -0.34 18.59 43.68
N LEU A 79 -0.49 19.93 43.70
CA LEU A 79 -1.44 20.62 42.85
C LEU A 79 -1.12 20.44 41.35
N VAL A 80 0.16 20.53 40.98
CA VAL A 80 0.65 20.30 39.61
C VAL A 80 0.36 18.87 39.19
N ALA A 81 0.64 17.89 40.04
CA ALA A 81 0.39 16.48 39.76
C ALA A 81 -1.09 16.19 39.51
N VAL A 82 -1.96 16.69 40.40
CA VAL A 82 -3.41 16.49 40.26
C VAL A 82 -3.93 17.12 38.96
N ILE A 83 -3.53 18.36 38.65
CA ILE A 83 -4.01 19.09 37.47
C ILE A 83 -3.45 18.47 36.18
N ALA A 84 -2.14 18.19 36.13
CA ALA A 84 -1.51 17.62 34.94
C ALA A 84 -2.01 16.21 34.63
N LEU A 85 -2.20 15.36 35.65
CA LEU A 85 -2.77 14.01 35.47
C LEU A 85 -4.25 14.08 35.05
N SER A 86 -5.02 15.01 35.59
CA SER A 86 -6.43 15.21 35.22
C SER A 86 -6.56 15.69 33.77
N LEU A 87 -5.76 16.67 33.35
CA LEU A 87 -5.71 17.14 31.96
C LEU A 87 -5.18 16.06 30.99
N GLY A 88 -4.27 15.22 31.47
CA GLY A 88 -3.81 14.03 30.74
C GLY A 88 -4.93 13.05 30.42
N GLN A 89 -6.06 13.04 31.14
CA GLN A 89 -7.20 12.17 30.82
C GLN A 89 -8.05 12.66 29.64
N TRP A 90 -7.76 13.83 29.07
CA TRP A 90 -8.54 14.36 27.95
C TRP A 90 -8.37 13.51 26.69
N GLN A 91 -9.50 13.07 26.13
CA GLN A 91 -9.57 12.21 24.94
C GLN A 91 -8.86 12.78 23.70
N ALA A 92 -8.76 14.10 23.57
CA ALA A 92 -8.13 14.77 22.43
C ALA A 92 -6.62 14.45 22.27
N LEU A 93 -5.92 14.10 23.37
CA LEU A 93 -4.49 13.81 23.36
C LEU A 93 -4.13 12.37 22.93
N GLY A 94 -5.12 11.48 22.79
CA GLY A 94 -4.93 10.13 22.25
C GLY A 94 -3.95 9.29 23.08
N GLU A 95 -2.84 8.87 22.45
CA GLU A 95 -1.79 8.05 23.07
C GLU A 95 -0.76 8.87 23.87
N GLN A 96 -0.74 10.20 23.74
CA GLN A 96 0.26 11.09 24.37
C GLN A 96 -0.16 11.64 25.75
N ARG A 97 -1.18 11.03 26.36
CA ARG A 97 -1.78 11.45 27.63
C ARG A 97 -0.79 11.51 28.79
N SER A 98 0.06 10.51 28.91
CA SER A 98 1.08 10.43 29.95
C SER A 98 2.14 11.51 29.83
N GLN A 99 2.34 12.09 28.64
CA GLN A 99 3.38 13.07 28.39
C GLN A 99 3.08 14.43 29.00
N VAL A 100 1.80 14.76 29.26
CA VAL A 100 1.42 15.99 29.98
C VAL A 100 2.02 15.99 31.38
N ALA A 101 1.88 14.89 32.11
CA ALA A 101 2.40 14.75 33.47
C ALA A 101 3.92 14.73 33.47
N THR A 102 4.54 13.96 32.56
CA THR A 102 6.00 13.93 32.37
C THR A 102 6.55 15.35 32.16
N ALA A 103 5.99 16.11 31.22
CA ALA A 103 6.42 17.47 30.94
C ALA A 103 6.23 18.41 32.13
N ALA A 104 5.10 18.32 32.85
CA ALA A 104 4.83 19.13 34.02
C ALA A 104 5.83 18.85 35.16
N PHE A 105 6.16 17.58 35.42
CA PHE A 105 7.13 17.20 36.45
C PHE A 105 8.55 17.62 36.12
N PHE A 106 8.94 17.49 34.86
CA PHE A 106 10.23 17.98 34.40
C PHE A 106 10.33 19.49 34.48
N ALA A 107 9.28 20.21 34.05
CA ALA A 107 9.18 21.65 34.23
C ALA A 107 9.26 22.05 35.71
N PHE A 108 8.65 21.28 36.61
CA PHE A 108 8.74 21.49 38.05
C PHE A 108 10.15 21.32 38.57
N SER A 109 10.82 20.22 38.19
CA SER A 109 12.21 19.97 38.57
C SER A 109 13.15 21.08 38.10
N THR A 110 12.99 21.57 36.86
CA THR A 110 13.79 22.66 36.32
C THR A 110 13.49 23.97 37.06
N TYR A 111 12.21 24.27 37.30
CA TYR A 111 11.80 25.46 38.04
C TYR A 111 12.34 25.48 39.47
N ALA A 112 12.32 24.34 40.16
CA ALA A 112 12.83 24.19 41.52
C ALA A 112 14.36 24.37 41.62
N ALA A 113 15.09 24.03 40.55
CA ALA A 113 16.54 24.20 40.48
C ALA A 113 16.97 25.64 40.12
N ALA A 114 16.05 26.50 39.69
CA ALA A 114 16.35 27.85 39.22
C ALA A 114 16.44 28.89 40.35
N THR A 115 17.56 29.60 40.41
CA THR A 115 17.94 30.52 41.48
C THR A 115 17.33 31.93 41.36
N SER A 116 16.88 32.34 40.16
CA SER A 116 16.29 33.67 39.92
C SER A 116 14.96 33.60 39.15
N ASN A 117 14.09 34.60 39.33
CA ASN A 117 12.79 34.68 38.63
C ASN A 117 12.92 34.90 37.12
N ALA A 118 13.96 35.61 36.68
CA ALA A 118 14.23 35.79 35.25
C ALA A 118 14.69 34.47 34.61
N ASP A 119 15.51 33.68 35.31
CA ASP A 119 15.98 32.37 34.84
C ASP A 119 14.85 31.33 34.77
N ARG A 120 13.84 31.45 35.63
CA ARG A 120 12.69 30.52 35.64
C ARG A 120 11.86 30.59 34.36
N VAL A 121 11.58 31.80 33.88
CA VAL A 121 10.76 31.99 32.66
C VAL A 121 11.54 31.57 31.42
N THR A 122 12.83 31.91 31.35
CA THR A 122 13.69 31.51 30.22
C THR A 122 13.87 30.00 30.15
N GLN A 123 14.08 29.31 31.29
CA GLN A 123 14.22 27.86 31.32
C GLN A 123 12.93 27.11 30.96
N LEU A 124 11.76 27.60 31.39
CA LEU A 124 10.47 27.00 30.99
C LEU A 124 10.23 27.15 29.46
N GLY A 125 10.53 28.34 28.91
CA GLY A 125 10.46 28.57 27.46
C GLY A 125 11.45 27.69 26.69
N GLN A 126 12.63 27.46 27.26
CA GLN A 126 13.67 26.61 26.69
C GLN A 126 13.24 25.14 26.58
N ILE A 127 12.49 24.61 27.55
CA ILE A 127 11.92 23.24 27.46
C ILE A 127 11.01 23.11 26.24
N VAL A 128 10.09 24.07 26.04
CA VAL A 128 9.19 24.06 24.88
C VAL A 128 9.97 24.14 23.58
N LEU A 129 11.00 25.00 23.53
CA LEU A 129 11.82 25.17 22.33
C LEU A 129 12.67 23.93 22.02
N LEU A 130 13.24 23.27 23.03
CA LEU A 130 13.95 21.99 22.90
C LEU A 130 13.03 20.88 22.37
N VAL A 131 11.79 20.83 22.85
CA VAL A 131 10.79 19.87 22.36
C VAL A 131 10.42 20.14 20.91
N LEU A 132 10.15 21.41 20.54
CA LEU A 132 9.88 21.79 19.16
C LEU A 132 11.03 21.41 18.22
N LEU A 133 12.27 21.67 18.64
CA LEU A 133 13.47 21.33 17.88
C LEU A 133 13.63 19.82 17.73
N GLY A 134 13.50 19.06 18.82
CA GLY A 134 13.60 17.59 18.81
C GLY A 134 12.50 16.95 17.96
N CYS A 135 11.26 17.41 18.09
CA CYS A 135 10.16 17.00 17.25
C CYS A 135 10.38 17.35 15.77
N GLY A 136 10.88 18.55 15.48
CA GLY A 136 11.19 18.98 14.11
C GLY A 136 12.26 18.10 13.47
N ILE A 137 13.36 17.86 14.17
CA ILE A 137 14.46 17.00 13.69
C ILE A 137 13.99 15.54 13.56
N GLY A 138 13.30 15.02 14.57
CA GLY A 138 12.72 13.68 14.53
C GLY A 138 11.78 13.51 13.34
N LEU A 139 10.95 14.52 13.06
CA LEU A 139 10.05 14.52 11.91
C LEU A 139 10.84 14.59 10.59
N ILE A 140 11.83 15.48 10.48
CA ILE A 140 12.69 15.61 9.29
C ILE A 140 13.45 14.31 9.02
N VAL A 141 14.01 13.66 10.04
CA VAL A 141 14.75 12.40 9.88
C VAL A 141 13.79 11.25 9.58
N ASN A 142 12.65 11.17 10.28
CA ASN A 142 11.66 10.12 10.06
C ASN A 142 11.07 10.19 8.65
N LEU A 143 10.71 11.39 8.18
CA LEU A 143 10.23 11.59 6.82
C LEU A 143 11.36 11.61 5.78
N GLY A 144 12.56 12.07 6.13
CA GLY A 144 13.70 12.25 5.23
C GLY A 144 14.51 10.98 4.98
N LEU A 145 14.53 10.03 5.91
CA LEU A 145 15.18 8.71 5.73
C LEU A 145 14.18 7.57 5.50
N ALA A 146 12.88 7.85 5.30
CA ALA A 146 11.89 6.81 5.04
C ALA A 146 12.19 6.05 3.73
N PRO A 147 12.16 4.69 3.74
CA PRO A 147 12.26 3.90 2.53
C PRO A 147 11.00 4.07 1.66
N PRO A 148 11.15 3.99 0.33
CA PRO A 148 10.09 4.20 -0.66
C PRO A 148 9.16 2.98 -0.72
N LEU A 149 8.32 2.75 0.28
CA LEU A 149 7.59 1.47 0.35
C LEU A 149 6.13 1.67 0.73
N ARG A 150 5.37 2.36 -0.12
CA ARG A 150 3.89 2.32 -0.12
C ARG A 150 3.27 2.45 -1.51
N TYR A 151 4.01 2.96 -2.50
CA TYR A 151 3.62 2.85 -3.91
C TYR A 151 3.89 1.44 -4.45
N ARG A 152 5.06 0.88 -4.08
CA ARG A 152 5.45 -0.49 -4.43
C ARG A 152 4.49 -1.57 -3.94
N SER A 153 3.70 -1.35 -2.87
CA SER A 153 2.74 -2.37 -2.41
C SER A 153 1.51 -2.48 -3.31
N ALA A 154 1.06 -1.37 -3.91
CA ALA A 154 0.00 -1.44 -4.90
C ALA A 154 0.53 -2.18 -6.12
N GLU A 155 1.61 -1.69 -6.72
CA GLU A 155 2.34 -2.23 -7.88
C GLU A 155 2.66 -3.72 -7.73
N GLN A 156 3.25 -4.12 -6.60
CA GLN A 156 3.51 -5.52 -6.27
C GLN A 156 2.23 -6.36 -6.28
N GLY A 157 1.09 -5.81 -5.87
CA GLY A 157 -0.19 -6.50 -5.92
C GLY A 157 -0.67 -6.79 -7.35
N LEU A 158 -0.38 -5.90 -8.30
CA LEU A 158 -0.70 -6.12 -9.73
C LEU A 158 0.28 -7.09 -10.37
N HIS A 159 1.58 -7.00 -10.04
CA HIS A 159 2.56 -8.00 -10.47
C HIS A 159 2.19 -9.41 -9.98
N VAL A 160 1.80 -9.55 -8.72
CA VAL A 160 1.34 -10.84 -8.16
C VAL A 160 0.07 -11.30 -8.88
N LEU A 161 -0.89 -10.39 -9.12
CA LEU A 161 -2.11 -10.73 -9.84
C LEU A 161 -1.82 -11.22 -11.27
N ALA A 162 -0.98 -10.50 -12.00
CA ALA A 162 -0.57 -10.82 -13.36
C ALA A 162 0.18 -12.15 -13.43
N ALA A 163 1.11 -12.40 -12.50
CA ALA A 163 1.86 -13.66 -12.42
C ALA A 163 0.94 -14.87 -12.10
N GLU A 164 -0.07 -14.69 -11.24
CA GLU A 164 -1.06 -15.74 -10.98
C GLU A 164 -1.96 -15.99 -12.21
N MET A 165 -2.32 -14.94 -12.96
CA MET A 165 -3.02 -15.08 -14.25
C MET A 165 -2.17 -15.81 -15.28
N GLU A 166 -0.89 -15.44 -15.42
CA GLU A 166 0.08 -16.08 -16.30
C GLU A 166 0.19 -17.58 -15.98
N THR A 167 0.41 -17.92 -14.71
CA THR A 167 0.53 -19.32 -14.26
C THR A 167 -0.72 -20.13 -14.59
N LEU A 168 -1.92 -19.56 -14.35
CA LEU A 168 -3.17 -20.23 -14.66
C LEU A 168 -3.37 -20.42 -16.18
N LEU A 169 -3.07 -19.42 -16.99
CA LEU A 169 -3.22 -19.49 -18.44
C LEU A 169 -2.22 -20.47 -19.06
N ASP A 170 -0.99 -20.56 -18.51
CA ASP A 170 0.02 -21.52 -18.93
C ASP A 170 -0.40 -22.97 -18.61
N ASP A 171 -0.82 -23.23 -17.36
CA ASP A 171 -1.35 -24.54 -16.95
C ASP A 171 -2.58 -24.97 -17.78
N MET A 172 -3.40 -24.01 -18.20
CA MET A 172 -4.55 -24.24 -19.06
C MET A 172 -4.14 -24.55 -20.50
N ALA A 173 -3.23 -23.77 -21.07
CA ALA A 173 -2.70 -24.02 -22.42
C ALA A 173 -2.09 -25.44 -22.51
N ASP A 174 -1.31 -25.83 -21.50
CA ASP A 174 -0.69 -27.16 -21.45
C ASP A 174 -1.72 -28.30 -21.35
N GLY A 175 -2.71 -28.18 -20.46
CA GLY A 175 -3.74 -29.22 -20.31
C GLY A 175 -4.66 -29.34 -21.54
N LEU A 176 -4.98 -28.21 -22.19
CA LEU A 176 -5.80 -28.21 -23.39
C LEU A 176 -5.03 -28.72 -24.62
N CYS A 177 -3.73 -28.40 -24.73
CA CYS A 177 -2.88 -28.87 -25.83
C CYS A 177 -2.63 -30.37 -25.76
N SER A 178 -2.37 -30.89 -24.55
CA SER A 178 -2.17 -32.33 -24.30
C SER A 178 -3.48 -33.13 -24.34
N GLY A 179 -4.64 -32.46 -24.28
CA GLY A 179 -5.94 -33.10 -24.12
C GLY A 179 -6.16 -33.73 -22.74
N ASP A 180 -5.21 -33.56 -21.81
CA ASP A 180 -5.28 -34.06 -20.44
C ASP A 180 -6.06 -33.09 -19.56
N VAL A 181 -7.36 -33.01 -19.82
CA VAL A 181 -8.35 -32.21 -19.08
C VAL A 181 -8.99 -33.06 -18.00
N ASN A 182 -8.22 -33.91 -17.32
CA ASN A 182 -8.77 -34.81 -16.29
C ASN A 182 -9.40 -34.03 -15.11
N ALA A 183 -10.23 -34.70 -14.32
CA ALA A 183 -10.95 -34.08 -13.19
C ALA A 183 -10.00 -33.40 -12.17
N GLU A 184 -8.84 -34.01 -11.90
CA GLU A 184 -7.87 -33.47 -10.97
C GLU A 184 -7.25 -32.16 -11.50
N ARG A 185 -6.94 -32.07 -12.79
CA ARG A 185 -6.43 -30.83 -13.41
C ARG A 185 -7.52 -29.76 -13.49
N ALA A 186 -8.75 -30.12 -13.80
CA ALA A 186 -9.87 -29.17 -13.80
C ALA A 186 -10.12 -28.58 -12.40
N ASP A 187 -10.10 -29.41 -11.35
CA ASP A 187 -10.19 -28.95 -9.96
C ASP A 187 -9.03 -28.02 -9.58
N ARG A 188 -7.80 -28.31 -10.06
CA ARG A 188 -6.65 -27.41 -9.89
C ARG A 188 -6.86 -26.05 -10.57
N TRP A 189 -7.43 -26.01 -11.78
CA TRP A 189 -7.73 -24.76 -12.47
C TRP A 189 -8.82 -23.96 -11.77
N VAL A 190 -9.85 -24.61 -11.23
CA VAL A 190 -10.87 -23.94 -10.41
C VAL A 190 -10.24 -23.31 -9.16
N ALA A 191 -9.43 -24.09 -8.42
CA ALA A 191 -8.73 -23.60 -7.25
C ALA A 191 -7.74 -22.46 -7.58
N ALA A 192 -7.06 -22.53 -8.72
CA ALA A 192 -6.20 -21.47 -9.21
C ALA A 192 -7.00 -20.20 -9.56
N GLY A 193 -8.14 -20.33 -10.23
CA GLY A 193 -9.05 -19.20 -10.51
C GLY A 193 -9.54 -18.50 -9.23
N GLU A 194 -9.84 -19.27 -8.18
CA GLU A 194 -10.19 -18.71 -6.86
C GLU A 194 -9.01 -17.98 -6.21
N ARG A 195 -7.77 -18.49 -6.33
CA ARG A 195 -6.56 -17.81 -5.86
C ARG A 195 -6.33 -16.49 -6.59
N VAL A 196 -6.47 -16.47 -7.92
CA VAL A 196 -6.33 -15.25 -8.73
C VAL A 196 -7.40 -14.23 -8.31
N GLN A 197 -8.64 -14.66 -8.09
CA GLN A 197 -9.71 -13.79 -7.59
C GLN A 197 -9.43 -13.24 -6.19
N ALA A 198 -8.84 -14.04 -5.29
CA ALA A 198 -8.42 -13.56 -3.97
C ALA A 198 -7.27 -12.55 -4.07
N ALA A 199 -6.35 -12.70 -5.03
CA ALA A 199 -5.27 -11.75 -5.29
C ALA A 199 -5.79 -10.36 -5.71
N VAL A 200 -6.90 -10.30 -6.48
CA VAL A 200 -7.58 -9.01 -6.80
C VAL A 200 -8.00 -8.28 -5.52
N GLY A 201 -8.58 -9.00 -4.55
CA GLY A 201 -8.98 -8.42 -3.27
C GLY A 201 -7.80 -7.82 -2.48
N GLN A 202 -6.65 -8.50 -2.51
CA GLN A 202 -5.42 -8.02 -1.88
C GLN A 202 -4.86 -6.77 -2.58
N ALA A 203 -4.85 -6.76 -3.93
CA ALA A 203 -4.43 -5.62 -4.72
C ALA A 203 -5.32 -4.39 -4.46
N ARG A 204 -6.65 -4.58 -4.37
CA ARG A 204 -7.60 -3.50 -4.05
C ARG A 204 -7.39 -2.95 -2.64
N ALA A 205 -7.25 -3.80 -1.64
CA ALA A 205 -6.97 -3.37 -0.26
C ALA A 205 -5.63 -2.61 -0.16
N GLY A 206 -4.61 -3.05 -0.91
CA GLY A 206 -3.34 -2.36 -1.04
C GLY A 206 -3.49 -0.97 -1.65
N LEU A 207 -4.29 -0.85 -2.72
CA LEU A 207 -4.59 0.41 -3.40
C LEU A 207 -5.36 1.38 -2.49
N GLU A 208 -6.46 0.95 -1.87
CA GLU A 208 -7.25 1.78 -0.94
C GLU A 208 -6.40 2.27 0.24
N THR A 209 -5.54 1.41 0.77
CA THR A 209 -4.62 1.77 1.86
C THR A 209 -3.60 2.82 1.40
N ALA A 210 -3.10 2.70 0.17
CA ALA A 210 -2.15 3.64 -0.41
C ALA A 210 -2.82 5.00 -0.70
N GLU A 211 -4.05 5.00 -1.21
CA GLU A 211 -4.86 6.19 -1.47
C GLU A 211 -5.22 6.95 -0.19
N ASN A 212 -5.65 6.25 0.86
CA ASN A 212 -5.98 6.87 2.14
C ASN A 212 -4.74 7.42 2.88
N SER A 213 -3.54 6.95 2.53
CA SER A 213 -2.27 7.38 3.13
C SER A 213 -1.62 8.58 2.44
N LEU A 214 -2.10 8.97 1.25
CA LEU A 214 -1.58 10.08 0.42
C LEU A 214 -1.58 11.47 1.06
N PRO A 215 -2.66 11.94 1.73
CA PRO A 215 -2.68 13.31 2.25
C PRO A 215 -1.60 13.56 3.32
N PHE A 216 -0.98 12.50 3.84
CA PHE A 216 0.04 12.56 4.89
C PHE A 216 1.48 12.43 4.38
N ASN A 217 1.73 12.47 3.06
CA ASN A 217 3.08 12.32 2.49
C ASN A 217 3.61 13.65 1.88
N PRO A 218 4.35 14.49 2.64
CA PRO A 218 4.88 15.76 2.14
C PRO A 218 6.02 15.61 1.13
N ARG A 219 6.55 14.39 0.89
CA ARG A 219 7.52 14.14 -0.20
C ARG A 219 6.92 14.29 -1.61
N ARG A 220 5.60 14.43 -1.75
CA ARG A 220 4.94 14.79 -3.03
C ARG A 220 5.37 16.17 -3.57
N LEU A 221 5.95 17.02 -2.74
CA LEU A 221 6.51 18.32 -3.16
C LEU A 221 7.87 18.20 -3.87
N LEU A 222 8.52 17.01 -3.82
CA LEU A 222 9.79 16.78 -4.51
C LEU A 222 9.55 16.37 -5.98
N PRO A 223 10.11 17.10 -6.96
CA PRO A 223 9.88 16.85 -8.40
C PRO A 223 10.28 15.44 -8.88
N VAL A 224 11.21 14.79 -8.17
CA VAL A 224 11.85 13.51 -8.55
C VAL A 224 10.89 12.30 -8.49
N HIS A 225 9.75 12.40 -7.80
CA HIS A 225 8.84 11.25 -7.59
C HIS A 225 7.47 11.41 -8.30
N ARG A 226 7.40 12.25 -9.34
CA ARG A 226 6.19 12.45 -10.15
C ARG A 226 5.94 11.35 -11.19
N GLY A 227 6.86 10.41 -11.36
CA GLY A 227 6.80 9.36 -12.39
C GLY A 227 5.86 8.19 -12.09
N HIS A 228 5.35 8.04 -10.86
CA HIS A 228 4.45 6.93 -10.56
C HIS A 228 3.11 7.09 -11.28
N LEU A 229 2.58 5.98 -11.82
CA LEU A 229 1.21 5.88 -12.32
C LEU A 229 0.27 6.61 -11.35
N THR A 230 -0.35 7.70 -11.81
CA THR A 230 -1.31 8.43 -10.98
C THR A 230 -2.35 7.43 -10.48
N PHE A 231 -2.64 7.36 -9.18
CA PHE A 231 -3.56 6.38 -8.58
C PHE A 231 -4.84 6.11 -9.38
N GLY A 232 -5.39 7.13 -10.05
CA GLY A 232 -6.52 6.96 -10.97
C GLY A 232 -6.26 5.96 -12.10
N ARG A 233 -5.07 5.98 -12.70
CA ARG A 233 -4.62 5.05 -13.75
C ARG A 233 -4.43 3.64 -13.20
N TYR A 234 -3.81 3.54 -12.04
CA TYR A 234 -3.64 2.25 -11.36
C TYR A 234 -4.99 1.58 -11.05
N ARG A 235 -5.97 2.38 -10.59
CA ARG A 235 -7.33 1.91 -10.35
C ARG A 235 -8.02 1.45 -11.64
N GLN A 236 -7.80 2.16 -12.75
CA GLN A 236 -8.34 1.76 -14.06
C GLN A 236 -7.74 0.43 -14.53
N THR A 237 -6.41 0.27 -14.47
CA THR A 237 -5.73 -0.99 -14.82
C THR A 237 -6.19 -2.15 -13.94
N LEU A 238 -6.24 -1.96 -12.62
CA LEU A 238 -6.71 -2.99 -11.69
C LEU A 238 -8.17 -3.37 -11.97
N SER A 239 -9.04 -2.40 -12.26
CA SER A 239 -10.43 -2.66 -12.61
C SER A 239 -10.59 -3.42 -13.92
N ALA A 240 -9.73 -3.16 -14.92
CA ALA A 240 -9.73 -3.91 -16.18
C ALA A 240 -9.27 -5.36 -15.94
N MET A 241 -8.20 -5.57 -15.16
CA MET A 241 -7.73 -6.90 -14.80
C MET A 241 -8.74 -7.67 -13.94
N GLU A 242 -9.45 -7.01 -13.01
CA GLU A 242 -10.52 -7.63 -12.22
C GLU A 242 -11.61 -8.25 -13.11
N ARG A 243 -11.99 -7.57 -14.20
CA ARG A 243 -12.96 -8.11 -15.17
C ARG A 243 -12.41 -9.33 -15.90
N ALA A 244 -11.15 -9.28 -16.36
CA ALA A 244 -10.49 -10.41 -17.00
C ALA A 244 -10.38 -11.63 -16.06
N VAL A 245 -10.04 -11.41 -14.78
CA VAL A 245 -9.95 -12.45 -13.75
C VAL A 245 -11.31 -13.07 -13.45
N TYR A 246 -12.37 -12.25 -13.35
CA TYR A 246 -13.72 -12.75 -13.14
C TYR A 246 -14.16 -13.68 -14.30
N GLN A 247 -13.84 -13.28 -15.53
CA GLN A 247 -14.13 -14.05 -16.73
C GLN A 247 -13.30 -15.34 -16.79
N LEU A 248 -12.02 -15.29 -16.42
CA LEU A 248 -11.15 -16.47 -16.33
C LEU A 248 -11.66 -17.47 -15.26
N ALA A 249 -12.08 -16.98 -14.10
CA ALA A 249 -12.65 -17.83 -13.04
C ALA A 249 -14.03 -18.41 -13.45
N SER A 250 -14.82 -17.69 -14.24
CA SER A 250 -16.06 -18.20 -14.85
C SER A 250 -15.79 -19.36 -15.81
N LEU A 251 -14.75 -19.20 -16.63
CA LEU A 251 -14.31 -20.23 -17.56
C LEU A 251 -13.81 -21.48 -16.83
N THR A 252 -12.93 -21.35 -15.84
CA THR A 252 -12.41 -22.52 -15.09
C THR A 252 -13.53 -23.27 -14.36
N ARG A 253 -14.50 -22.56 -13.78
CA ARG A 253 -15.71 -23.18 -13.20
C ARG A 253 -16.58 -23.89 -14.24
N SER A 254 -16.70 -23.35 -15.45
CA SER A 254 -17.45 -23.98 -16.53
C SER A 254 -16.75 -25.23 -17.06
N LEU A 255 -15.42 -25.20 -17.15
CA LEU A 255 -14.59 -26.37 -17.42
C LEU A 255 -14.69 -27.42 -16.30
N GLY A 256 -14.71 -27.03 -15.02
CA GLY A 256 -14.90 -27.98 -13.91
C GLY A 256 -16.26 -28.70 -13.93
N ARG A 257 -17.33 -28.05 -14.45
CA ARG A 257 -18.66 -28.66 -14.60
C ARG A 257 -18.79 -29.65 -15.75
N TRP A 258 -17.78 -29.75 -16.62
CA TRP A 258 -17.70 -30.73 -17.72
C TRP A 258 -17.75 -32.20 -17.24
N ARG A 259 -17.55 -32.43 -15.93
CA ARG A 259 -17.47 -33.70 -15.19
C ARG A 259 -18.51 -34.80 -15.49
N GLU A 260 -19.60 -34.55 -16.22
CA GLU A 260 -20.72 -35.50 -16.30
C GLU A 260 -21.09 -36.01 -17.71
N SER A 261 -20.47 -35.55 -18.80
CA SER A 261 -20.88 -36.01 -20.14
C SER A 261 -19.75 -36.21 -21.15
N GLU A 262 -19.57 -37.47 -21.53
CA GLU A 262 -19.12 -38.01 -22.84
C GLU A 262 -17.63 -38.37 -23.05
N ASP A 263 -17.39 -39.69 -23.06
CA ASP A 263 -16.24 -40.40 -23.65
C ASP A 263 -16.27 -40.46 -25.22
N THR A 264 -17.12 -39.68 -25.89
CA THR A 264 -17.61 -40.06 -27.24
C THR A 264 -17.14 -39.18 -28.42
N TYR A 265 -16.34 -38.13 -28.22
CA TYR A 265 -15.92 -37.25 -29.34
C TYR A 265 -14.45 -36.80 -29.30
N THR A 266 -13.79 -36.83 -30.46
CA THR A 266 -12.42 -36.38 -30.68
C THR A 266 -12.38 -34.86 -30.83
N TYR A 267 -12.39 -34.11 -29.73
CA TYR A 267 -12.32 -32.65 -29.75
C TYR A 267 -10.90 -32.07 -29.85
N GLY A 268 -9.90 -32.90 -30.13
CA GLY A 268 -8.48 -32.53 -30.15
C GLY A 268 -8.16 -31.25 -30.94
N PRO A 269 -8.67 -31.06 -32.18
CA PRO A 269 -8.38 -29.86 -32.96
C PRO A 269 -8.88 -28.57 -32.30
N ALA A 270 -10.12 -28.57 -31.78
CA ALA A 270 -10.71 -27.40 -31.13
C ALA A 270 -10.05 -27.07 -29.79
N LEU A 271 -9.70 -28.10 -28.99
CA LEU A 271 -8.94 -27.92 -27.74
C LEU A 271 -7.55 -27.35 -28.00
N LYS A 272 -6.89 -27.81 -29.07
CA LYS A 272 -5.57 -27.30 -29.47
C LYS A 272 -5.64 -25.83 -29.90
N SER A 273 -6.63 -25.45 -30.71
CA SER A 273 -6.83 -24.03 -31.06
C SER A 273 -7.12 -23.18 -29.82
N TYR A 274 -7.88 -23.71 -28.86
CA TYR A 274 -8.12 -23.01 -27.59
C TYR A 274 -6.85 -22.90 -26.76
N ALA A 275 -6.00 -23.93 -26.73
CA ALA A 275 -4.71 -23.91 -26.07
C ALA A 275 -3.80 -22.81 -26.64
N ASP A 276 -3.74 -22.68 -27.97
CA ASP A 276 -3.01 -21.61 -28.64
C ASP A 276 -3.54 -20.22 -28.23
N PHE A 277 -4.86 -20.06 -28.13
CA PHE A 277 -5.48 -18.83 -27.63
C PHE A 277 -5.12 -18.54 -26.16
N ALA A 278 -5.18 -19.55 -25.28
CA ALA A 278 -4.79 -19.40 -23.88
C ALA A 278 -3.31 -19.03 -23.73
N ALA A 279 -2.42 -19.57 -24.57
CA ALA A 279 -1.00 -19.21 -24.61
C ALA A 279 -0.80 -17.75 -25.04
N CYS A 280 -1.55 -17.24 -26.03
CA CYS A 280 -1.48 -15.83 -26.39
C CYS A 280 -1.95 -14.91 -25.24
N LEU A 281 -2.97 -15.30 -24.48
CA LEU A 281 -3.40 -14.54 -23.30
C LEU A 281 -2.36 -14.59 -22.18
N ARG A 282 -1.67 -15.73 -22.00
CA ARG A 282 -0.54 -15.85 -21.07
C ARG A 282 0.55 -14.85 -21.44
N ASP A 283 0.90 -14.71 -22.71
CA ASP A 283 1.93 -13.76 -23.14
C ASP A 283 1.56 -12.31 -22.78
N ILE A 284 0.28 -11.95 -22.87
CA ILE A 284 -0.21 -10.63 -22.41
C ILE A 284 -0.09 -10.52 -20.88
N ALA A 285 -0.46 -11.57 -20.14
CA ALA A 285 -0.34 -11.60 -18.68
C ALA A 285 1.13 -11.53 -18.21
N HIS A 286 2.06 -12.11 -18.96
CA HIS A 286 3.49 -12.05 -18.70
C HIS A 286 4.01 -10.62 -18.83
N VAL A 287 3.66 -9.92 -19.92
CA VAL A 287 4.04 -8.50 -20.07
C VAL A 287 3.42 -7.66 -18.94
N LEU A 288 2.16 -7.90 -18.56
CA LEU A 288 1.51 -7.27 -17.40
C LEU A 288 2.26 -7.52 -16.08
N ALA A 289 2.83 -8.72 -15.91
CA ALA A 289 3.60 -9.09 -14.73
C ALA A 289 4.97 -8.42 -14.66
N GLU A 290 5.46 -7.84 -15.76
CA GLU A 290 6.71 -7.10 -15.83
C GLU A 290 6.51 -5.58 -15.95
N VAL A 291 5.27 -5.07 -15.93
CA VAL A 291 4.99 -3.64 -16.14
C VAL A 291 5.73 -2.76 -15.13
N ASP A 292 6.63 -1.91 -15.62
CA ASP A 292 7.31 -0.89 -14.83
C ASP A 292 7.03 0.50 -15.42
N SER A 293 6.97 1.50 -14.56
CA SER A 293 6.78 2.91 -14.91
C SER A 293 7.81 3.44 -15.91
N ASP A 294 9.05 2.94 -15.89
CA ASP A 294 10.14 3.38 -16.76
C ASP A 294 10.04 2.77 -18.19
N THR A 295 9.35 1.64 -18.34
CA THR A 295 9.23 0.88 -19.61
C THR A 295 7.79 0.82 -20.14
N LEU A 296 6.88 1.57 -19.53
CA LEU A 296 5.44 1.48 -19.77
C LEU A 296 5.03 1.76 -21.23
N ALA A 297 5.75 2.64 -21.93
CA ALA A 297 5.49 2.93 -23.34
C ALA A 297 5.84 1.75 -24.26
N ASP A 298 7.02 1.16 -24.07
CA ASP A 298 7.48 0.00 -24.83
C ASP A 298 6.59 -1.23 -24.55
N GLN A 299 6.20 -1.42 -23.29
CA GLN A 299 5.32 -2.50 -22.87
C GLN A 299 3.89 -2.33 -23.41
N ALA A 300 3.35 -1.11 -23.46
CA ALA A 300 2.04 -0.86 -24.06
C ALA A 300 2.02 -1.19 -25.57
N GLU A 301 3.11 -0.88 -26.29
CA GLU A 301 3.24 -1.26 -27.71
C GLU A 301 3.29 -2.78 -27.87
N GLU A 302 4.05 -3.47 -27.03
CA GLU A 302 4.16 -4.92 -27.05
C GLU A 302 2.82 -5.60 -26.73
N MET A 303 2.09 -5.10 -25.72
CA MET A 303 0.75 -5.60 -25.39
C MET A 303 -0.24 -5.43 -26.54
N CYS A 304 -0.17 -4.35 -27.32
CA CYS A 304 -1.01 -4.19 -28.51
C CYS A 304 -0.70 -5.23 -29.59
N LYS A 305 0.59 -5.55 -29.80
CA LYS A 305 1.02 -6.61 -30.72
C LYS A 305 0.49 -7.97 -30.26
N LEU A 306 0.66 -8.29 -28.98
CA LEU A 306 0.18 -9.54 -28.39
C LEU A 306 -1.35 -9.64 -28.43
N ALA A 307 -2.08 -8.56 -28.17
CA ALA A 307 -3.54 -8.54 -28.29
C ALA A 307 -4.01 -8.83 -29.72
N THR A 308 -3.29 -8.31 -30.73
CA THR A 308 -3.58 -8.62 -32.14
C THR A 308 -3.34 -10.10 -32.44
N ILE A 309 -2.27 -10.70 -31.91
CA ILE A 309 -1.98 -12.13 -32.05
C ILE A 309 -3.06 -12.98 -31.35
N ALA A 310 -3.50 -12.58 -30.16
CA ALA A 310 -4.57 -13.26 -29.41
C ALA A 310 -5.92 -13.19 -30.15
N GLN A 311 -6.24 -12.07 -30.79
CA GLN A 311 -7.44 -11.95 -31.65
C GLN A 311 -7.39 -12.92 -32.84
N GLU A 312 -6.23 -13.08 -33.47
CA GLU A 312 -6.06 -14.04 -34.56
C GLU A 312 -6.18 -15.49 -34.07
N ALA A 313 -5.66 -15.79 -32.87
CA ALA A 313 -5.84 -17.09 -32.24
C ALA A 313 -7.32 -17.37 -31.89
N LEU A 314 -8.06 -16.39 -31.38
CA LEU A 314 -9.51 -16.50 -31.17
C LEU A 314 -10.25 -16.77 -32.48
N ARG A 315 -9.87 -16.10 -33.57
CA ARG A 315 -10.47 -16.34 -34.89
C ARG A 315 -10.28 -17.78 -35.34
N LYS A 316 -9.10 -18.35 -35.16
CA LYS A 316 -8.85 -19.78 -35.42
C LYS A 316 -9.71 -20.72 -34.57
N VAL A 317 -9.96 -20.37 -33.30
CA VAL A 317 -10.89 -21.13 -32.44
C VAL A 317 -12.29 -21.13 -33.03
N LEU A 318 -12.78 -19.97 -33.45
CA LEU A 318 -14.10 -19.80 -34.06
C LEU A 318 -14.22 -20.57 -35.39
N ASP A 319 -13.24 -20.44 -36.27
CA ASP A 319 -13.21 -21.12 -37.57
C ASP A 319 -13.18 -22.65 -37.39
N THR A 320 -12.35 -23.14 -36.46
CA THR A 320 -12.26 -24.58 -36.15
C THR A 320 -13.59 -25.11 -35.62
N ALA A 321 -14.31 -24.32 -34.83
CA ALA A 321 -15.60 -24.70 -34.29
C ALA A 321 -16.70 -24.78 -35.37
N ASP A 322 -16.68 -23.86 -36.34
CA ASP A 322 -17.62 -23.84 -37.47
C ASP A 322 -17.33 -25.00 -38.45
N GLU A 323 -16.06 -25.23 -38.79
CA GLU A 323 -15.62 -26.33 -39.65
C GLU A 323 -16.07 -27.70 -39.14
N HIS A 324 -15.97 -27.92 -37.83
CA HIS A 324 -16.35 -29.18 -37.19
C HIS A 324 -17.83 -29.24 -36.79
N ARG A 325 -18.63 -28.21 -37.12
CA ARG A 325 -20.06 -28.08 -36.79
C ARG A 325 -20.35 -28.42 -35.32
N LEU A 326 -19.54 -27.88 -34.41
CA LEU A 326 -19.74 -28.13 -32.98
C LEU A 326 -21.13 -27.64 -32.56
N PRO A 327 -21.88 -28.37 -31.72
CA PRO A 327 -23.23 -27.97 -31.35
C PRO A 327 -23.17 -26.80 -30.35
N LEU A 328 -23.21 -25.56 -30.87
CA LEU A 328 -23.10 -24.34 -30.07
C LEU A 328 -24.37 -24.04 -29.25
N ALA A 329 -25.53 -24.51 -29.71
CA ALA A 329 -26.84 -24.26 -29.09
C ALA A 329 -27.26 -25.33 -28.06
N ASP A 330 -26.48 -26.41 -27.94
CA ASP A 330 -26.79 -27.49 -27.00
C ASP A 330 -26.30 -27.07 -25.59
N ALA A 331 -27.25 -26.70 -24.71
CA ALA A 331 -26.95 -26.32 -23.34
C ALA A 331 -26.35 -27.47 -22.51
N GLY A 332 -26.42 -28.71 -23.00
CA GLY A 332 -25.72 -29.86 -22.44
C GLY A 332 -24.25 -29.97 -22.89
N ARG A 333 -23.77 -29.12 -23.81
CA ARG A 333 -22.41 -29.19 -24.38
C ARG A 333 -21.61 -27.91 -24.09
N PRO A 334 -20.39 -28.04 -23.54
CA PRO A 334 -19.62 -26.90 -23.06
C PRO A 334 -18.93 -26.08 -24.16
N TYR A 335 -18.87 -26.56 -25.41
CA TYR A 335 -18.16 -25.86 -26.48
C TYR A 335 -18.77 -24.50 -26.83
N GLY A 336 -20.10 -24.40 -26.86
CA GLY A 336 -20.77 -23.11 -27.02
C GLY A 336 -20.41 -22.12 -25.91
N VAL A 337 -20.30 -22.63 -24.67
CA VAL A 337 -19.87 -21.83 -23.51
C VAL A 337 -18.41 -21.43 -23.64
N LEU A 338 -17.50 -22.34 -23.98
CA LEU A 338 -16.07 -22.04 -24.14
C LEU A 338 -15.81 -20.97 -25.20
N ILE A 339 -16.52 -21.02 -26.32
CA ILE A 339 -16.39 -20.03 -27.38
C ILE A 339 -16.89 -18.66 -26.92
N VAL A 340 -18.08 -18.61 -26.30
CA VAL A 340 -18.62 -17.36 -25.75
C VAL A 340 -17.69 -16.78 -24.68
N GLU A 341 -17.18 -17.63 -23.80
CA GLU A 341 -16.27 -17.21 -22.74
C GLU A 341 -14.90 -16.77 -23.30
N ALA A 342 -14.41 -17.37 -24.39
CA ALA A 342 -13.19 -16.95 -25.08
C ALA A 342 -13.34 -15.58 -25.75
N THR A 343 -14.47 -15.32 -26.41
CA THR A 343 -14.78 -13.99 -26.98
C THR A 343 -14.82 -12.94 -25.87
N ARG A 344 -15.53 -13.20 -24.77
CA ARG A 344 -15.57 -12.30 -23.61
C ARG A 344 -14.20 -12.09 -22.98
N LEU A 345 -13.41 -13.14 -22.85
CA LEU A 345 -12.06 -13.04 -22.28
C LEU A 345 -11.17 -12.16 -23.16
N MET A 346 -11.22 -12.33 -24.47
CA MET A 346 -10.50 -11.46 -25.41
C MET A 346 -10.94 -10.00 -25.31
N GLU A 347 -12.25 -9.73 -25.20
CA GLU A 347 -12.78 -8.37 -25.00
C GLU A 347 -12.21 -7.72 -23.73
N GLU A 348 -12.12 -8.46 -22.62
CA GLU A 348 -11.59 -7.93 -21.36
C GLU A 348 -10.07 -7.72 -21.38
N PHE A 349 -9.33 -8.61 -22.05
CA PHE A 349 -7.88 -8.43 -22.26
C PHE A 349 -7.60 -7.25 -23.20
N GLN A 350 -8.37 -7.09 -24.27
CA GLN A 350 -8.26 -5.93 -25.17
C GLN A 350 -8.52 -4.62 -24.42
N ASN A 351 -9.59 -4.57 -23.63
CA ASN A 351 -9.89 -3.41 -22.78
C ASN A 351 -8.75 -3.10 -21.80
N THR A 352 -8.10 -4.13 -21.25
CA THR A 352 -6.92 -3.95 -20.38
C THR A 352 -5.73 -3.34 -21.14
N CYS A 353 -5.44 -3.82 -22.36
CA CYS A 353 -4.41 -3.25 -23.23
C CYS A 353 -4.71 -1.79 -23.59
N ASP A 354 -5.94 -1.48 -23.97
CA ASP A 354 -6.37 -0.12 -24.37
C ASP A 354 -6.23 0.88 -23.21
N VAL A 355 -6.62 0.47 -21.99
CA VAL A 355 -6.46 1.29 -20.77
C VAL A 355 -4.99 1.58 -20.47
N LEU A 356 -4.10 0.61 -20.69
CA LEU A 356 -2.67 0.79 -20.50
C LEU A 356 -2.05 1.68 -21.59
N GLN A 357 -2.53 1.59 -22.83
CA GLN A 357 -2.11 2.46 -23.91
C GLN A 357 -2.53 3.92 -23.69
N ASP A 358 -3.78 4.19 -23.29
CA ASP A 358 -4.22 5.55 -22.93
C ASP A 358 -3.40 6.09 -21.75
N THR A 359 -3.03 5.21 -20.82
CA THR A 359 -2.15 5.53 -19.69
C THR A 359 -0.72 5.86 -20.11
N ALA A 360 -0.18 5.19 -21.13
CA ALA A 360 1.17 5.44 -21.66
C ALA A 360 1.27 6.71 -22.51
N SER A 361 0.18 7.08 -23.20
CA SER A 361 0.14 8.20 -24.15
C SER A 361 -0.03 9.59 -23.52
N ARG A 362 -0.27 9.68 -22.20
CA ARG A 362 -0.55 10.93 -21.46
C ARG A 362 0.44 11.20 -20.33
#